data_AF-A0A0G0YTD5-F1
#
_entry.id   AF-A0A0G0YTD5-F1
#
_cell.length_a   1.000
_cell.length_b   1.000
_cell.length_c   1.000
_cell.angle_alpha   90.00
_cell.angle_beta   90.00
_cell.angle_gamma   90.00
#
_symmetry.space_group_name_H-M   'P 1'
#
loop_
_entity.id
_entity.type
_entity.pdbx_description
1 polymer ?
#
loop_
_entity_poly.entity_id
_entity_poly.type
_entity_poly.pdbx_seq_one_letter_code
_entity_poly.pdbx_strand_id
1 'polypeptide(L)'
;MRIPIVQIKSVNFGVLGVLTGLSLILNILALRLPVLGLILSVFWLAWFVAAIKQWLKLKYKNLGITTTSLTVLSFFIIFGSILFYALNLGTTQIILFIMTMTFLGLIGSGKTADDQKINFTYFASIKQKIYLIFYLLFYFTAWFVLFIYRTAAPIRAPWETLPKIFFVIYFILTLILLIFNAGEESERTEKKFPIINLGLIVSYFLLTLMIAIVVYKIGYGFDPFVHRAAEKSLFELGYLWPKPFYYIGQYSLVVLLSKISGAPLAIIDKLLVPLLAALLIPLVAYAEFKKFFGNKKTLLVAACLILLFATPLFFYTVPQSLANLLLLILVFLNFSCLIKKEKIPSWQWLTLAAIFFIHPLSAVPGLIWFIFWYGNSLSARLKKIIKPLILLFAAVALPIFFSLLAKISADFSLSFNVKNLINFLESLKENILNYLPFYSPYHLVYLFHHNSLLLEILFFGAGLFYLIKKGEEKLAGNYLLLITALVIDLLLVGCINFGAVIDYEQLEFAKRFLQIITILALPIILSGIYFVLKKILCLRYGQAIIILFGSLVLTFSLYLSYPRDDA
;
A
#
# COMPACT_ATOMS: atom_id res chain seq x y z
N MET A 1 -8.10 -23.47 -44.30
CA MET A 1 -6.63 -23.28 -44.22
C MET A 1 -6.21 -23.39 -42.76
N ARG A 2 -5.54 -24.48 -42.36
CA ARG A 2 -4.94 -24.61 -41.02
C ARG A 2 -3.55 -23.99 -41.09
N ILE A 3 -3.33 -22.87 -40.40
CA ILE A 3 -1.99 -22.28 -40.28
C ILE A 3 -1.12 -23.29 -39.51
N PRO A 4 0.02 -23.73 -40.06
CA PRO A 4 0.93 -24.60 -39.32
C PRO A 4 1.42 -23.84 -38.08
N ILE A 5 1.08 -24.36 -36.90
CA ILE A 5 1.65 -23.88 -35.65
C ILE A 5 3.11 -24.33 -35.67
N VAL A 6 4.01 -23.41 -36.03
CA VAL A 6 5.45 -23.61 -35.89
C VAL A 6 5.71 -23.90 -34.41
N GLN A 7 6.14 -25.12 -34.09
CA GLN A 7 6.68 -25.44 -32.77
C GLN A 7 7.98 -24.66 -32.61
N ILE A 8 7.89 -23.44 -32.08
CA ILE A 8 9.05 -22.69 -31.61
C ILE A 8 9.65 -23.54 -30.49
N LYS A 9 10.86 -24.09 -30.70
CA LYS A 9 11.65 -24.71 -29.63
C LYS A 9 11.69 -23.70 -28.47
N SER A 10 11.12 -24.08 -27.33
CA SER A 10 11.05 -23.21 -26.16
C SER A 10 12.46 -22.76 -25.80
N VAL A 11 12.78 -21.49 -25.99
CA VAL A 11 14.02 -20.89 -25.48
C VAL A 11 14.07 -21.20 -23.99
N ASN A 12 15.19 -21.76 -23.53
CA ASN A 12 15.35 -22.11 -22.12
C ASN A 12 15.11 -20.86 -21.27
N PHE A 13 14.12 -20.93 -20.36
CA PHE A 13 13.67 -19.80 -19.54
C PHE A 13 14.83 -19.15 -18.76
N GLY A 14 15.84 -19.92 -18.36
CA GLY A 14 17.05 -19.39 -17.72
C GLY A 14 17.93 -18.57 -18.68
N VAL A 15 18.06 -18.99 -19.94
CA VAL A 15 18.85 -18.29 -20.98
C VAL A 15 18.25 -16.91 -21.25
N LEU A 16 16.92 -16.78 -21.28
CA LEU A 16 16.25 -15.49 -21.42
C LEU A 16 16.63 -14.51 -20.30
N GLY A 17 16.69 -15.00 -19.05
CA GLY A 17 17.11 -14.20 -17.90
C GLY A 17 18.54 -13.71 -17.98
N VAL A 18 19.46 -14.58 -18.40
CA VAL A 18 20.87 -14.21 -18.58
C VAL A 18 21.05 -13.21 -19.70
N LEU A 19 20.41 -13.43 -20.86
CA LEU A 19 20.50 -12.51 -21.99
C LEU A 19 19.93 -11.13 -21.63
N THR A 20 18.79 -11.08 -20.94
CA THR A 20 18.21 -9.81 -20.48
C THR A 20 19.09 -9.11 -19.43
N GLY A 21 19.65 -9.85 -18.47
CA GLY A 21 20.60 -9.32 -17.48
C GLY A 21 21.88 -8.77 -18.11
N LEU A 22 22.49 -9.50 -19.05
CA LEU A 22 23.67 -9.04 -19.80
C LEU A 22 23.36 -7.82 -20.68
N SER A 23 22.18 -7.79 -21.31
CA SER A 23 21.72 -6.65 -22.10
C SER A 23 21.53 -5.40 -21.23
N LEU A 24 21.04 -5.55 -20.00
CA LEU A 24 20.98 -4.45 -19.03
C LEU A 24 22.37 -3.93 -18.68
N ILE A 25 23.31 -4.82 -18.38
CA ILE A 25 24.70 -4.45 -18.07
C ILE A 25 25.34 -3.72 -19.26
N LEU A 26 25.15 -4.22 -20.48
CA LEU A 26 25.62 -3.57 -21.71
C LEU A 26 24.98 -2.19 -21.90
N ASN A 27 23.68 -2.04 -21.60
CA ASN A 27 23.01 -0.75 -21.69
C ASN A 27 23.55 0.25 -20.65
N ILE A 28 23.83 -0.19 -19.43
CA ILE A 28 24.39 0.65 -18.37
C ILE A 28 25.82 1.11 -18.72
N LEU A 29 26.64 0.19 -19.22
CA LEU A 29 28.06 0.46 -19.49
C LEU A 29 28.27 1.25 -20.79
N ALA A 30 27.58 0.87 -21.87
CA ALA A 30 27.88 1.34 -23.23
C ALA A 30 26.74 2.14 -23.86
N LEU A 31 25.55 1.55 -24.01
CA LEU A 31 24.50 2.12 -24.89
C LEU A 31 23.81 3.35 -24.28
N ARG A 32 23.58 3.33 -22.96
CA ARG A 32 22.92 4.39 -22.18
C ARG A 32 21.59 4.86 -22.76
N LEU A 33 20.82 3.95 -23.37
CA LEU A 33 19.51 4.25 -23.96
C LEU A 33 18.40 4.10 -22.89
N PRO A 34 17.71 5.18 -22.47
CA PRO A 34 16.74 5.12 -21.37
C PRO A 34 15.53 4.23 -21.68
N VAL A 35 14.99 4.31 -22.91
CA VAL A 35 13.83 3.52 -23.34
C VAL A 35 14.17 2.02 -23.36
N LEU A 36 15.34 1.67 -23.89
CA LEU A 36 15.82 0.29 -23.91
C LEU A 36 16.04 -0.23 -22.49
N GLY A 37 16.67 0.56 -21.62
CA GLY A 37 16.88 0.21 -20.22
C GLY A 37 15.57 -0.08 -19.49
N LEU A 38 14.54 0.76 -19.69
CA LEU A 38 13.22 0.56 -19.10
C LEU A 38 12.56 -0.74 -19.57
N ILE A 39 12.55 -0.99 -20.88
CA ILE A 39 11.98 -2.20 -21.47
C ILE A 39 12.70 -3.45 -20.94
N LEU A 40 14.05 -3.45 -20.98
CA LEU A 40 14.85 -4.56 -20.48
C LEU A 40 14.64 -4.78 -18.98
N SER A 41 14.49 -3.72 -18.19
CA SER A 41 14.24 -3.82 -16.74
C SER A 41 12.91 -4.46 -16.44
N VAL A 42 11.84 -4.10 -17.17
CA VAL A 42 10.52 -4.72 -17.03
C VAL A 42 10.58 -6.21 -17.36
N PHE A 43 11.22 -6.59 -18.48
CA PHE A 43 11.38 -7.99 -18.84
C PHE A 43 12.21 -8.77 -17.82
N TRP A 44 13.33 -8.21 -17.38
CA TRP A 44 14.22 -8.83 -16.41
C TRP A 44 13.54 -9.01 -15.04
N LEU A 45 12.81 -7.99 -14.55
CA LEU A 45 12.04 -8.08 -13.31
C LEU A 45 10.91 -9.10 -13.42
N ALA A 46 10.16 -9.12 -14.53
CA ALA A 46 9.10 -10.09 -14.73
C ALA A 46 9.64 -11.53 -14.75
N TRP A 47 10.78 -11.74 -15.44
CA TRP A 47 11.50 -13.01 -15.42
C TRP A 47 11.95 -13.37 -14.01
N PHE A 48 12.58 -12.46 -13.27
CA PHE A 48 13.08 -12.70 -11.92
C PHE A 48 11.96 -13.06 -10.95
N VAL A 49 10.83 -12.33 -10.98
CA VAL A 49 9.63 -12.66 -10.20
C VAL A 49 9.12 -14.06 -10.55
N ALA A 50 9.04 -14.42 -11.83
CA ALA A 50 8.61 -15.75 -12.25
C ALA A 50 9.58 -16.85 -11.80
N ALA A 51 10.89 -16.62 -11.85
CA ALA A 51 11.91 -17.54 -11.37
C ALA A 51 11.84 -17.75 -9.85
N ILE A 52 11.73 -16.68 -9.07
CA ILE A 52 11.56 -16.77 -7.61
C ILE A 52 10.23 -17.44 -7.26
N LYS A 53 9.17 -17.24 -8.05
CA LYS A 53 7.89 -17.94 -7.86
C LYS A 53 8.04 -19.45 -8.01
N GLN A 54 8.76 -19.90 -9.05
CA GLN A 54 9.04 -21.32 -9.27
C GLN A 54 9.82 -21.91 -8.09
N TRP A 55 10.86 -21.20 -7.64
CA TRP A 55 11.65 -21.61 -6.48
C TRP A 55 10.80 -21.74 -5.21
N LEU A 56 10.03 -20.71 -4.88
CA LEU A 56 9.22 -20.70 -3.66
C LEU A 56 8.02 -21.66 -3.72
N LYS A 57 7.48 -21.96 -4.91
CA LYS A 57 6.42 -22.98 -5.10
C LYS A 57 6.84 -24.35 -4.58
N LEU A 58 8.15 -24.67 -4.59
CA LEU A 58 8.67 -25.92 -4.02
C LEU A 58 8.40 -26.02 -2.51
N LYS A 59 8.34 -24.88 -1.81
CA LYS A 59 8.12 -24.80 -0.37
C LYS A 59 6.67 -24.41 -0.01
N TYR A 60 6.01 -23.61 -0.85
CA TYR A 60 4.66 -23.09 -0.59
C TYR A 60 3.77 -23.30 -1.83
N LYS A 61 2.89 -24.31 -1.77
CA LYS A 61 2.07 -24.76 -2.92
C LYS A 61 1.19 -23.67 -3.57
N ASN A 62 0.83 -22.61 -2.84
CA ASN A 62 -0.17 -21.61 -3.26
C ASN A 62 0.37 -20.17 -3.36
N LEU A 63 1.66 -19.96 -3.64
CA LEU A 63 2.21 -18.61 -3.82
C LEU A 63 1.70 -17.95 -5.12
N GLY A 64 0.99 -16.85 -4.95
CA GLY A 64 0.53 -15.98 -6.03
C GLY A 64 1.66 -15.13 -6.61
N ILE A 65 1.42 -14.52 -7.78
CA ILE A 65 2.39 -13.59 -8.38
C ILE A 65 2.62 -12.36 -7.49
N THR A 66 1.56 -11.88 -6.82
CA THR A 66 1.60 -10.69 -5.96
C THR A 66 2.47 -10.91 -4.73
N THR A 67 2.34 -12.06 -4.05
CA THR A 67 3.18 -12.41 -2.91
C THR A 67 4.64 -12.56 -3.31
N THR A 68 4.92 -13.19 -4.46
CA THR A 68 6.29 -13.28 -4.96
C THR A 68 6.87 -11.93 -5.33
N SER A 69 6.08 -11.05 -5.94
CA SER A 69 6.51 -9.69 -6.29
C SER A 69 6.88 -8.90 -5.02
N LEU A 70 6.12 -9.07 -3.94
CA LEU A 70 6.44 -8.48 -2.64
C LEU A 70 7.73 -9.04 -2.04
N THR A 71 7.96 -10.36 -2.13
CA THR A 71 9.23 -10.97 -1.69
C THR A 71 10.41 -10.40 -2.47
N VAL A 72 10.30 -10.28 -3.79
CA VAL A 72 11.33 -9.68 -4.65
C VAL A 72 11.57 -8.22 -4.27
N LEU A 73 10.52 -7.42 -4.10
CA LEU A 73 10.63 -6.03 -3.67
C LEU A 73 11.33 -5.91 -2.30
N SER A 74 10.96 -6.77 -1.35
CA SER A 74 11.60 -6.82 -0.02
C SER A 74 13.09 -7.15 -0.12
N PHE A 75 13.44 -8.09 -1.02
CA PHE A 75 14.83 -8.47 -1.27
C PHE A 75 15.63 -7.32 -1.90
N PHE A 76 15.03 -6.57 -2.84
CA PHE A 76 15.67 -5.41 -3.46
C PHE A 76 15.98 -4.33 -2.42
N ILE A 77 15.04 -4.04 -1.52
CA ILE A 77 15.21 -3.06 -0.44
C ILE A 77 16.35 -3.48 0.50
N ILE A 78 16.32 -4.71 0.99
CA ILE A 78 17.32 -5.21 1.95
C ILE A 78 18.70 -5.26 1.29
N PHE A 79 18.80 -5.91 0.13
CA PHE A 79 20.08 -6.11 -0.53
C PHE A 79 20.67 -4.79 -1.04
N GLY A 80 19.84 -3.88 -1.55
CA GLY A 80 20.25 -2.52 -1.89
C GLY A 80 20.78 -1.73 -0.70
N SER A 81 20.12 -1.85 0.46
CA SER A 81 20.58 -1.22 1.71
C SER A 81 21.92 -1.80 2.18
N ILE A 82 22.08 -3.13 2.13
CA ILE A 82 23.32 -3.81 2.50
C ILE A 82 24.47 -3.37 1.57
N LEU A 83 24.24 -3.35 0.26
CA LEU A 83 25.25 -2.89 -0.70
C LEU A 83 25.67 -1.44 -0.43
N PHE A 84 24.71 -0.56 -0.14
CA PHE A 84 25.02 0.82 0.23
C PHE A 84 25.93 0.90 1.47
N TYR A 85 25.60 0.19 2.55
CA TYR A 85 26.42 0.25 3.76
C TYR A 85 27.80 -0.35 3.55
N ALA A 86 27.89 -1.50 2.88
CA ALA A 86 29.13 -2.24 2.72
C ALA A 86 30.05 -1.65 1.65
N LEU A 87 29.50 -1.24 0.51
CA LEU A 87 30.26 -0.98 -0.72
C LEU A 87 29.88 0.33 -1.43
N ASN A 88 28.99 1.14 -0.85
CA ASN A 88 28.34 2.27 -1.54
C ASN A 88 27.52 1.80 -2.76
N LEU A 89 26.82 2.71 -3.44
CA LEU A 89 25.86 2.41 -4.52
C LEU A 89 26.31 3.00 -5.87
N GLY A 90 27.56 2.73 -6.24
CA GLY A 90 28.15 3.09 -7.54
C GLY A 90 27.73 2.14 -8.67
N THR A 91 28.15 2.42 -9.91
CA THR A 91 27.80 1.63 -11.10
C THR A 91 28.24 0.17 -10.99
N THR A 92 29.42 -0.08 -10.44
CA THR A 92 29.94 -1.44 -10.21
C THR A 92 29.03 -2.24 -9.28
N GLN A 93 28.49 -1.61 -8.23
CA GLN A 93 27.58 -2.26 -7.30
C GLN A 93 26.20 -2.53 -7.92
N ILE A 94 25.73 -1.68 -8.85
CA ILE A 94 24.51 -1.96 -9.64
C ILE A 94 24.72 -3.18 -10.55
N ILE A 95 25.89 -3.29 -11.19
CA ILE A 95 26.22 -4.46 -12.03
C ILE A 95 26.29 -5.72 -11.17
N LEU A 96 26.98 -5.67 -10.02
CA LEU A 96 27.02 -6.76 -9.06
C LEU A 96 25.62 -7.16 -8.59
N PHE A 97 24.74 -6.17 -8.36
CA PHE A 97 23.33 -6.41 -8.03
C PHE A 97 22.61 -7.19 -9.13
N ILE A 98 22.68 -6.73 -10.39
CA ILE A 98 22.04 -7.41 -11.53
C ILE A 98 22.59 -8.83 -11.70
N MET A 99 23.91 -9.01 -11.60
CA MET A 99 24.54 -10.33 -11.70
C MET A 99 24.08 -11.26 -10.58
N THR A 100 24.07 -10.78 -9.34
CA THR A 100 23.63 -11.57 -8.17
C THR A 100 22.17 -11.98 -8.30
N MET A 101 21.28 -11.05 -8.65
CA MET A 101 19.86 -11.33 -8.84
C MET A 101 19.63 -12.29 -10.02
N THR A 102 20.36 -12.11 -11.12
CA THR A 102 20.27 -13.02 -12.27
C THR A 102 20.74 -14.44 -11.90
N PHE A 103 21.82 -14.56 -11.14
CA PHE A 103 22.29 -15.84 -10.64
C PHE A 103 21.26 -16.51 -9.71
N LEU A 104 20.67 -15.76 -8.77
CA LEU A 104 19.60 -16.27 -7.91
C LEU A 104 18.35 -16.69 -8.70
N GLY A 105 17.99 -15.93 -9.74
CA GLY A 105 16.90 -16.29 -10.66
C GLY A 105 17.18 -17.58 -11.43
N LEU A 106 18.43 -17.80 -11.87
CA LEU A 106 18.82 -19.04 -12.53
C LEU A 106 18.61 -20.27 -11.64
N ILE A 107 19.00 -20.19 -10.36
CA ILE A 107 18.75 -21.27 -9.38
C ILE A 107 17.25 -21.59 -9.28
N GLY A 108 16.40 -20.57 -9.34
CA GLY A 108 14.95 -20.74 -9.30
C GLY A 108 14.31 -21.27 -10.58
N SER A 109 14.96 -21.09 -11.73
CA SER A 109 14.44 -21.40 -13.06
C SER A 109 14.55 -22.86 -13.50
N GLY A 110 15.23 -23.71 -12.73
CA GLY A 110 15.61 -25.08 -13.12
C GLY A 110 14.47 -26.11 -13.24
N LYS A 111 13.19 -25.72 -13.16
CA LYS A 111 12.05 -26.63 -13.28
C LYS A 111 11.02 -26.02 -14.23
N THR A 112 10.70 -26.78 -15.29
CA THR A 112 9.82 -26.36 -16.38
C THR A 112 8.54 -25.72 -15.87
N ALA A 113 8.20 -24.58 -16.46
CA ALA A 113 6.97 -23.86 -16.15
C ALA A 113 5.77 -24.72 -16.56
N ASP A 114 4.83 -24.87 -15.62
CA ASP A 114 3.53 -25.49 -15.91
C ASP A 114 2.77 -24.56 -16.86
N ASP A 115 2.49 -25.02 -18.08
CA ASP A 115 1.82 -24.27 -19.15
C ASP A 115 0.35 -24.00 -18.77
N GLN A 116 0.14 -22.97 -17.95
CA GLN A 116 -1.21 -22.47 -17.67
C GLN A 116 -1.71 -21.69 -18.89
N LYS A 117 -2.52 -22.35 -19.72
CA LYS A 117 -3.31 -21.67 -20.76
C LYS A 117 -4.26 -20.67 -20.12
N ILE A 118 -3.94 -19.38 -20.23
CA ILE A 118 -4.86 -18.31 -19.84
C ILE A 118 -5.90 -18.16 -20.95
N ASN A 119 -7.09 -18.73 -20.75
CA ASN A 119 -8.20 -18.57 -21.69
C ASN A 119 -8.84 -17.18 -21.52
N PHE A 120 -8.44 -16.22 -22.36
CA PHE A 120 -9.06 -14.91 -22.50
C PHE A 120 -10.37 -15.01 -23.30
N THR A 121 -11.47 -15.35 -22.63
CA THR A 121 -12.82 -15.23 -23.23
C THR A 121 -13.59 -14.22 -22.41
N TYR A 122 -13.88 -13.07 -23.01
CA TYR A 122 -14.24 -11.86 -22.29
C TYR A 122 -15.60 -11.29 -22.72
N PHE A 123 -16.37 -10.90 -21.70
CA PHE A 123 -17.71 -10.29 -21.71
C PHE A 123 -18.90 -11.25 -21.91
N ALA A 124 -19.81 -11.25 -20.93
CA ALA A 124 -21.01 -12.10 -20.93
C ALA A 124 -22.24 -11.37 -21.50
N SER A 125 -22.28 -10.02 -21.50
CA SER A 125 -23.45 -9.26 -21.98
C SER A 125 -23.09 -7.92 -22.64
N ILE A 126 -23.99 -7.43 -23.51
CA ILE A 126 -23.89 -6.12 -24.17
C ILE A 126 -23.87 -4.97 -23.15
N LYS A 127 -24.70 -5.05 -22.09
CA LYS A 127 -24.75 -4.04 -21.01
C LYS A 127 -23.38 -3.83 -20.36
N GLN A 128 -22.64 -4.92 -20.10
CA GLN A 128 -21.30 -4.83 -19.51
C GLN A 128 -20.28 -4.16 -20.44
N LYS A 129 -20.38 -4.42 -21.76
CA LYS A 129 -19.54 -3.73 -22.75
C LYS A 129 -19.83 -2.23 -22.77
N ILE A 130 -21.12 -1.85 -22.73
CA ILE A 130 -21.55 -0.45 -22.67
C ILE A 130 -20.99 0.24 -21.42
N TYR A 131 -21.16 -0.35 -20.23
CA TYR A 131 -20.59 0.22 -19.00
C TYR A 131 -19.07 0.31 -19.02
N LEU A 132 -18.37 -0.67 -19.60
CA LEU A 132 -16.93 -0.59 -19.77
C LEU A 132 -16.52 0.56 -20.69
N ILE A 133 -17.21 0.74 -21.81
CA ILE A 133 -16.96 1.85 -22.74
C ILE A 133 -17.17 3.19 -22.04
N PHE A 134 -18.27 3.36 -21.31
CA PHE A 134 -18.52 4.58 -20.53
C PHE A 134 -17.47 4.79 -19.44
N TYR A 135 -17.10 3.73 -18.71
CA TYR A 135 -16.04 3.82 -17.71
C TYR A 135 -14.73 4.30 -18.35
N LEU A 136 -14.30 3.69 -19.45
CA LEU A 136 -13.07 4.07 -20.14
C LEU A 136 -13.15 5.51 -20.67
N LEU A 137 -14.29 5.94 -21.22
CA LEU A 137 -14.51 7.30 -21.68
C LEU A 137 -14.32 8.31 -20.54
N PHE A 138 -15.02 8.14 -19.41
CA PHE A 138 -14.88 9.03 -18.26
C PHE A 138 -13.49 8.96 -17.61
N TYR A 139 -12.88 7.77 -17.59
CA TYR A 139 -11.52 7.57 -17.09
C TYR A 139 -10.49 8.35 -17.90
N PHE A 140 -10.49 8.21 -19.23
CA PHE A 140 -9.58 8.96 -20.10
C PHE A 140 -9.88 10.45 -20.10
N THR A 141 -11.16 10.84 -19.98
CA THR A 141 -11.54 12.25 -19.82
C THR A 141 -10.98 12.82 -18.51
N ALA A 142 -11.04 12.08 -17.40
CA ALA A 142 -10.45 12.51 -16.13
C ALA A 142 -8.94 12.74 -16.25
N TRP A 143 -8.22 11.79 -16.85
CA TRP A 143 -6.78 11.93 -17.13
C TRP A 143 -6.47 13.13 -18.03
N PHE A 144 -7.26 13.32 -19.08
CA PHE A 144 -7.11 14.46 -19.98
C PHE A 144 -7.26 15.80 -19.24
N VAL A 145 -8.27 15.92 -18.36
CA VAL A 145 -8.44 17.10 -17.50
C VAL A 145 -7.22 17.28 -16.59
N LEU A 146 -6.74 16.23 -15.91
CA LEU A 146 -5.54 16.34 -15.06
C LEU A 146 -4.31 16.84 -15.84
N PHE A 147 -4.10 16.36 -17.07
CA PHE A 147 -2.95 16.76 -17.88
C PHE A 147 -3.04 18.20 -18.41
N ILE A 148 -4.24 18.66 -18.79
CA ILE A 148 -4.44 20.04 -19.28
C ILE A 148 -4.22 21.06 -18.17
N TYR A 149 -4.72 20.77 -16.97
CA TYR A 149 -4.73 21.71 -15.84
C TYR A 149 -3.52 21.57 -14.92
N ARG A 150 -2.45 20.89 -15.36
CA ARG A 150 -1.21 20.82 -14.61
C ARG A 150 -0.53 22.19 -14.54
N THR A 151 0.16 22.48 -13.44
CA THR A 151 0.86 23.75 -13.25
C THR A 151 2.29 23.56 -12.74
N ALA A 152 3.12 24.57 -13.01
CA ALA A 152 4.42 24.75 -12.37
C ALA A 152 4.39 25.82 -11.27
N ALA A 153 3.26 26.52 -11.11
CA ALA A 153 3.08 27.53 -10.08
C ALA A 153 3.04 26.88 -8.68
N PRO A 154 3.50 27.60 -7.64
CA PRO A 154 3.47 27.12 -6.25
C PRO A 154 2.05 27.27 -5.68
N ILE A 155 1.13 26.42 -6.13
CA ILE A 155 -0.25 26.35 -5.61
C ILE A 155 -0.32 25.54 -4.31
N ARG A 156 -1.23 25.90 -3.40
CA ARG A 156 -1.39 25.22 -2.10
C ARG A 156 -2.19 23.93 -2.25
N ALA A 157 -3.17 23.90 -3.15
CA ALA A 157 -4.02 22.75 -3.40
C ALA A 157 -4.12 22.42 -4.91
N PRO A 158 -4.19 21.13 -5.31
CA PRO A 158 -4.43 20.77 -6.72
C PRO A 158 -5.78 21.30 -7.22
N TRP A 159 -6.70 21.57 -6.30
CA TRP A 159 -8.05 22.08 -6.57
C TRP A 159 -8.08 23.54 -7.05
N GLU A 160 -7.01 24.31 -6.85
CA GLU A 160 -6.91 25.69 -7.35
C GLU A 160 -6.85 25.76 -8.88
N THR A 161 -6.35 24.69 -9.52
CA THR A 161 -6.20 24.61 -10.98
C THR A 161 -7.21 23.68 -11.62
N LEU A 162 -7.61 22.62 -10.93
CA LEU A 162 -8.56 21.66 -11.48
C LEU A 162 -9.99 22.24 -11.52
N PRO A 163 -10.67 22.17 -12.67
CA PRO A 163 -12.03 22.66 -12.77
C PRO A 163 -13.00 21.76 -11.99
N LYS A 164 -14.07 22.35 -11.43
CA LYS A 164 -15.09 21.63 -10.65
C LYS A 164 -15.71 20.44 -11.39
N ILE A 165 -15.75 20.47 -12.72
CA ILE A 165 -16.22 19.36 -13.58
C ILE A 165 -15.43 18.07 -13.35
N PHE A 166 -14.18 18.15 -12.89
CA PHE A 166 -13.37 16.97 -12.53
C PHE A 166 -14.07 16.12 -11.46
N PHE A 167 -14.67 16.73 -10.43
CA PHE A 167 -15.39 15.99 -9.40
C PHE A 167 -16.68 15.34 -9.91
N VAL A 168 -17.34 15.96 -10.90
CA VAL A 168 -18.52 15.37 -11.56
C VAL A 168 -18.10 14.16 -12.40
N ILE A 169 -17.02 14.29 -13.17
CA ILE A 169 -16.41 13.18 -13.93
C ILE A 169 -16.02 12.04 -13.00
N TYR A 170 -15.33 12.36 -11.89
CA TYR A 170 -14.92 11.39 -10.89
C TYR A 170 -16.13 10.70 -10.26
N PHE A 171 -17.14 11.45 -9.83
CA PHE A 171 -18.38 10.90 -9.27
C PHE A 171 -19.08 9.93 -10.25
N ILE A 172 -19.22 10.31 -11.52
CA ILE A 172 -19.82 9.44 -12.55
C ILE A 172 -18.97 8.20 -12.78
N LEU A 173 -17.64 8.34 -12.81
CA LEU A 173 -16.71 7.21 -12.93
C LEU A 173 -16.87 6.23 -11.75
N THR A 174 -16.97 6.74 -10.52
CA THR A 174 -17.22 5.94 -9.33
C THR A 174 -18.57 5.26 -9.40
N LEU A 175 -19.60 5.97 -9.85
CA LEU A 175 -20.96 5.45 -10.01
C LEU A 175 -21.00 4.29 -10.99
N ILE A 176 -20.35 4.41 -12.15
CA ILE A 176 -20.24 3.32 -13.14
C ILE A 176 -19.46 2.13 -12.55
N LEU A 177 -18.34 2.40 -11.86
CA LEU A 177 -17.55 1.36 -11.21
C LEU A 177 -18.37 0.59 -10.16
N LEU A 178 -19.15 1.30 -9.34
CA LEU A 178 -20.01 0.69 -8.35
C LEU A 178 -21.21 -0.01 -8.98
N ILE A 179 -21.80 0.46 -10.08
CA ILE A 179 -22.82 -0.30 -10.84
C ILE A 179 -22.23 -1.64 -11.32
N PHE A 180 -20.97 -1.63 -11.76
CA PHE A 180 -20.30 -2.82 -12.27
C PHE A 180 -20.03 -3.87 -11.17
N ASN A 181 -19.87 -3.41 -9.91
CA ASN A 181 -19.44 -4.24 -8.79
C ASN A 181 -20.52 -4.47 -7.73
N ALA A 182 -21.52 -3.60 -7.60
CA ALA A 182 -22.63 -3.71 -6.68
C ALA A 182 -23.76 -4.44 -7.39
N GLY A 183 -24.15 -5.60 -6.89
CA GLY A 183 -25.28 -6.37 -7.39
C GLY A 183 -25.25 -7.80 -6.86
N GLU A 184 -26.37 -8.49 -6.95
CA GLU A 184 -26.43 -9.88 -6.53
C GLU A 184 -25.53 -10.78 -7.40
N GLU A 185 -24.97 -11.79 -6.75
CA GLU A 185 -24.08 -12.75 -7.38
C GLU A 185 -24.95 -13.78 -8.10
N SER A 186 -24.99 -13.74 -9.44
CA SER A 186 -25.64 -14.80 -10.22
C SER A 186 -24.68 -15.99 -10.32
N GLU A 187 -25.15 -17.18 -9.94
CA GLU A 187 -24.40 -18.45 -9.91
C GLU A 187 -23.66 -18.77 -11.22
N ARG A 188 -24.14 -18.31 -12.37
CA ARG A 188 -23.49 -18.55 -13.68
C ARG A 188 -22.25 -17.69 -13.95
N THR A 189 -21.98 -16.65 -13.16
CA THR A 189 -20.93 -15.65 -13.45
C THR A 189 -19.58 -15.93 -12.76
N GLU A 190 -19.46 -17.03 -11.99
CA GLU A 190 -18.46 -17.23 -10.95
C GLU A 190 -16.97 -17.27 -11.36
N LYS A 191 -16.63 -17.68 -12.58
CA LYS A 191 -15.24 -18.13 -12.87
C LYS A 191 -14.36 -17.16 -13.66
N LYS A 192 -14.91 -16.21 -14.42
CA LYS A 192 -14.11 -15.37 -15.36
C LYS A 192 -14.25 -13.87 -15.15
N PHE A 193 -15.20 -13.42 -14.33
CA PHE A 193 -15.51 -12.00 -14.13
C PHE A 193 -14.59 -11.17 -13.21
N PRO A 194 -13.81 -11.73 -12.25
CA PRO A 194 -13.16 -10.88 -11.26
C PRO A 194 -11.92 -10.14 -11.79
N ILE A 195 -11.33 -10.55 -12.91
CA ILE A 195 -10.09 -9.93 -13.41
C ILE A 195 -10.35 -8.56 -14.03
N ILE A 196 -11.39 -8.39 -14.87
CA ILE A 196 -11.74 -7.05 -15.38
C ILE A 196 -12.11 -6.14 -14.22
N ASN A 197 -13.02 -6.57 -13.35
CA ASN A 197 -13.47 -5.75 -12.22
C ASN A 197 -12.27 -5.26 -11.41
N LEU A 198 -11.34 -6.16 -11.11
CA LEU A 198 -10.13 -5.84 -10.38
C LEU A 198 -9.23 -4.88 -11.18
N GLY A 199 -9.11 -5.05 -12.50
CA GLY A 199 -8.44 -4.10 -13.38
C GLY A 199 -9.05 -2.70 -13.36
N LEU A 200 -10.39 -2.60 -13.35
CA LEU A 200 -11.11 -1.32 -13.23
C LEU A 200 -10.90 -0.67 -11.86
N ILE A 201 -10.84 -1.47 -10.79
CA ILE A 201 -10.54 -0.97 -9.45
C ILE A 201 -9.09 -0.48 -9.39
N VAL A 202 -8.14 -1.23 -9.94
CA VAL A 202 -6.72 -0.82 -10.03
C VAL A 202 -6.57 0.47 -10.81
N SER A 203 -7.24 0.62 -11.96
CA SER A 203 -7.20 1.88 -12.73
C SER A 203 -7.84 3.04 -11.95
N TYR A 204 -8.94 2.79 -11.25
CA TYR A 204 -9.58 3.81 -10.40
C TYR A 204 -8.68 4.26 -9.23
N PHE A 205 -8.01 3.33 -8.56
CA PHE A 205 -6.98 3.64 -7.55
C PHE A 205 -5.84 4.45 -8.17
N LEU A 206 -5.38 4.07 -9.36
CA LEU A 206 -4.30 4.78 -10.05
C LEU A 206 -4.69 6.24 -10.33
N LEU A 207 -5.89 6.49 -10.87
CA LEU A 207 -6.40 7.86 -11.06
C LEU A 207 -6.45 8.62 -9.73
N THR A 208 -6.96 7.98 -8.67
CA THR A 208 -7.15 8.61 -7.35
C THR A 208 -5.83 8.98 -6.67
N LEU A 209 -4.80 8.14 -6.77
CA LEU A 209 -3.51 8.35 -6.11
C LEU A 209 -2.52 9.19 -6.93
N MET A 210 -2.77 9.40 -8.23
CA MET A 210 -1.83 10.10 -9.13
C MET A 210 -2.14 11.60 -9.31
N ILE A 211 -3.19 12.15 -8.70
CA ILE A 211 -3.61 13.54 -8.95
C ILE A 211 -2.49 14.53 -8.64
N ALA A 212 -1.88 14.47 -7.44
CA ALA A 212 -0.78 15.39 -7.11
C ALA A 212 0.42 15.23 -8.06
N ILE A 213 0.76 14.01 -8.45
CA ILE A 213 1.90 13.75 -9.34
C ILE A 213 1.69 14.37 -10.72
N VAL A 214 0.46 14.34 -11.22
CA VAL A 214 0.12 14.85 -12.56
C VAL A 214 -0.07 16.36 -12.54
N VAL A 215 -0.81 16.89 -11.57
CA VAL A 215 -1.13 18.32 -11.47
C VAL A 215 0.10 19.14 -11.14
N TYR A 216 0.94 18.68 -10.20
CA TYR A 216 2.18 19.38 -9.84
C TYR A 216 3.33 18.94 -10.74
N LYS A 217 3.57 19.72 -11.82
CA LYS A 217 4.59 19.42 -12.83
C LYS A 217 5.98 19.20 -12.21
N ILE A 218 6.36 20.04 -11.24
CA ILE A 218 7.68 20.01 -10.60
C ILE A 218 7.73 18.97 -9.48
N GLY A 219 6.78 19.01 -8.55
CA GLY A 219 6.70 18.11 -7.41
C GLY A 219 5.72 18.65 -6.37
N TYR A 220 5.42 17.84 -5.37
CA TYR A 220 4.40 18.11 -4.38
C TYR A 220 4.95 17.84 -2.97
N GLY A 221 4.65 18.72 -2.02
CA GLY A 221 5.04 18.62 -0.61
C GLY A 221 6.51 18.94 -0.34
N PHE A 222 6.84 19.32 0.90
CA PHE A 222 8.22 19.58 1.33
C PHE A 222 9.03 18.27 1.48
N ASP A 223 8.52 17.30 2.24
CA ASP A 223 9.21 16.03 2.54
C ASP A 223 9.73 15.31 1.29
N PRO A 224 8.95 15.14 0.19
CA PRO A 224 9.46 14.48 -1.01
C PRO A 224 10.68 15.17 -1.64
N PHE A 225 10.81 16.50 -1.55
CA PHE A 225 12.00 17.19 -2.07
C PHE A 225 13.24 16.91 -1.21
N VAL A 226 13.09 16.85 0.13
CA VAL A 226 14.20 16.52 1.04
C VAL A 226 14.71 15.11 0.77
N HIS A 227 13.81 14.14 0.64
CA HIS A 227 14.17 12.75 0.33
C HIS A 227 14.79 12.63 -1.07
N ARG A 228 14.23 13.30 -2.08
CA ARG A 228 14.78 13.29 -3.43
C ARG A 228 16.17 13.91 -3.50
N ALA A 229 16.47 14.92 -2.68
CA ALA A 229 17.82 15.49 -2.62
C ALA A 229 18.85 14.45 -2.13
N ALA A 230 18.51 13.69 -1.08
CA ALA A 230 19.36 12.58 -0.62
C ALA A 230 19.50 11.48 -1.67
N GLU A 231 18.41 11.10 -2.34
CA GLU A 231 18.43 10.12 -3.43
C GLU A 231 19.29 10.58 -4.61
N LYS A 232 19.25 11.88 -4.95
CA LYS A 232 20.09 12.48 -5.99
C LYS A 232 21.56 12.44 -5.61
N SER A 233 21.92 12.85 -4.40
CA SER A 233 23.30 12.74 -3.90
C SER A 233 23.79 11.29 -3.91
N LEU A 234 22.96 10.34 -3.49
CA LEU A 234 23.28 8.91 -3.55
C LEU A 234 23.44 8.41 -5.00
N PHE A 235 22.60 8.88 -5.91
CA PHE A 235 22.66 8.51 -7.33
C PHE A 235 23.96 8.99 -7.98
N GLU A 236 24.35 10.24 -7.74
CA GLU A 236 25.52 10.91 -8.33
C GLU A 236 26.84 10.46 -7.69
N LEU A 237 26.91 10.45 -6.37
CA LEU A 237 28.15 10.17 -5.62
C LEU A 237 28.32 8.69 -5.27
N GLY A 238 27.21 7.94 -5.23
CA GLY A 238 27.18 6.56 -4.73
C GLY A 238 27.14 6.45 -3.20
N TYR A 239 27.28 7.54 -2.44
CA TYR A 239 27.26 7.51 -0.97
C TYR A 239 26.50 8.69 -0.36
N LEU A 240 26.23 8.61 0.95
CA LEU A 240 25.65 9.66 1.78
C LEU A 240 26.41 9.74 3.11
N TRP A 241 26.75 10.95 3.56
CA TRP A 241 27.37 11.21 4.86
C TRP A 241 26.58 12.26 5.66
N PRO A 242 26.28 12.03 6.95
CA PRO A 242 26.43 10.75 7.65
C PRO A 242 25.54 9.66 7.04
N LYS A 243 25.92 8.38 7.14
CA LYS A 243 25.09 7.28 6.64
C LYS A 243 23.82 7.21 7.49
N PRO A 244 22.62 7.49 6.94
CA PRO A 244 21.41 7.51 7.75
C PRO A 244 21.06 6.08 8.17
N PHE A 245 20.62 5.89 9.41
CA PHE A 245 20.16 4.57 9.90
C PHE A 245 18.78 4.19 9.35
N TYR A 246 17.96 5.19 9.06
CA TYR A 246 16.60 5.05 8.54
C TYR A 246 16.51 5.60 7.10
N TYR A 247 15.44 5.28 6.38
CA TYR A 247 15.14 5.70 4.99
C TYR A 247 15.96 5.07 3.89
N ILE A 248 17.12 4.47 4.22
CA ILE A 248 18.03 3.89 3.22
C ILE A 248 17.40 2.80 2.36
N GLY A 249 16.41 2.09 2.90
CA GLY A 249 15.63 1.10 2.15
C GLY A 249 14.91 1.70 0.95
N GLN A 250 14.30 2.89 1.09
CA GLN A 250 13.69 3.58 -0.04
C GLN A 250 14.77 4.17 -0.95
N TYR A 251 15.76 4.86 -0.39
CA TYR A 251 16.77 5.56 -1.20
C TYR A 251 17.53 4.60 -2.11
N SER A 252 17.97 3.46 -1.55
CA SER A 252 18.66 2.43 -2.33
C SER A 252 17.74 1.82 -3.39
N LEU A 253 16.47 1.58 -3.08
CA LEU A 253 15.48 1.09 -4.05
C LEU A 253 15.28 2.07 -5.22
N VAL A 254 15.07 3.37 -4.94
CA VAL A 254 14.88 4.39 -5.98
C VAL A 254 16.12 4.50 -6.86
N VAL A 255 17.32 4.56 -6.28
CA VAL A 255 18.57 4.65 -7.02
C VAL A 255 18.83 3.37 -7.84
N LEU A 256 18.57 2.19 -7.29
CA LEU A 256 18.66 0.92 -8.02
C LEU A 256 17.74 0.92 -9.23
N LEU A 257 16.45 1.21 -9.04
CA LEU A 257 15.47 1.22 -10.12
C LEU A 257 15.84 2.25 -11.20
N SER A 258 16.28 3.44 -10.80
CA SER A 258 16.76 4.50 -11.71
C SER A 258 17.98 4.05 -12.53
N LYS A 259 19.03 3.51 -11.88
CA LYS A 259 20.26 3.09 -12.56
C LYS A 259 20.06 1.85 -13.45
N ILE A 260 19.21 0.90 -13.04
CA ILE A 260 18.92 -0.32 -13.83
C ILE A 260 18.07 0.04 -15.06
N SER A 261 17.04 0.87 -14.89
CA SER A 261 16.12 1.23 -15.98
C SER A 261 16.63 2.37 -16.87
N GLY A 262 17.54 3.21 -16.39
CA GLY A 262 17.88 4.46 -17.05
C GLY A 262 16.76 5.50 -17.00
N ALA A 263 15.67 5.25 -16.26
CA ALA A 263 14.59 6.22 -16.08
C ALA A 263 15.06 7.37 -15.16
N PRO A 264 14.59 8.62 -15.38
CA PRO A 264 14.92 9.72 -14.49
C PRO A 264 14.56 9.42 -13.03
N LEU A 265 15.50 9.68 -12.11
CA LEU A 265 15.32 9.47 -10.66
C LEU A 265 14.01 10.07 -10.15
N ALA A 266 13.70 11.30 -10.55
CA ALA A 266 12.49 12.00 -10.13
C ALA A 266 11.19 11.30 -10.58
N ILE A 267 11.20 10.56 -11.69
CA ILE A 267 10.03 9.79 -12.14
C ILE A 267 9.86 8.55 -11.27
N ILE A 268 10.95 7.83 -10.99
CA ILE A 268 10.93 6.66 -10.10
C ILE A 268 10.44 7.06 -8.72
N ASP A 269 11.05 8.08 -8.11
CA ASP A 269 10.65 8.62 -6.80
C ASP A 269 9.16 8.97 -6.78
N LYS A 270 8.69 9.85 -7.68
CA LYS A 270 7.27 10.25 -7.70
C LYS A 270 6.32 9.06 -7.85
N LEU A 271 6.60 8.12 -8.75
CA LEU A 271 5.66 7.05 -9.06
C LEU A 271 5.70 5.88 -8.08
N LEU A 272 6.80 5.68 -7.34
CA LEU A 272 7.05 4.43 -6.60
C LEU A 272 5.87 4.04 -5.70
N VAL A 273 5.51 4.87 -4.72
CA VAL A 273 4.46 4.50 -3.76
C VAL A 273 3.07 4.54 -4.39
N PRO A 274 2.65 5.61 -5.11
CA PRO A 274 1.27 5.66 -5.63
C PRO A 274 0.97 4.57 -6.65
N LEU A 275 1.94 4.19 -7.47
CA LEU A 275 1.80 3.08 -8.42
C LEU A 275 1.73 1.74 -7.69
N LEU A 276 2.64 1.49 -6.74
CA LEU A 276 2.62 0.24 -5.97
C LEU A 276 1.35 0.11 -5.13
N ALA A 277 0.86 1.20 -4.53
CA ALA A 277 -0.37 1.21 -3.75
C ALA A 277 -1.59 0.93 -4.63
N ALA A 278 -1.69 1.58 -5.80
CA ALA A 278 -2.79 1.36 -6.73
C ALA A 278 -2.86 -0.08 -7.26
N LEU A 279 -1.71 -0.73 -7.40
CA LEU A 279 -1.62 -2.13 -7.80
C LEU A 279 -1.86 -3.08 -6.62
N LEU A 280 -1.05 -2.99 -5.57
CA LEU A 280 -0.98 -4.01 -4.54
C LEU A 280 -2.20 -4.01 -3.61
N ILE A 281 -2.73 -2.85 -3.22
CA ILE A 281 -3.82 -2.78 -2.24
C ILE A 281 -5.07 -3.53 -2.73
N PRO A 282 -5.68 -3.19 -3.89
CA PRO A 282 -6.87 -3.90 -4.33
C PRO A 282 -6.60 -5.36 -4.70
N LEU A 283 -5.43 -5.66 -5.30
CA LEU A 283 -5.06 -7.04 -5.67
C LEU A 283 -4.96 -7.95 -4.44
N VAL A 284 -4.26 -7.50 -3.40
CA VAL A 284 -4.04 -8.28 -2.17
C VAL A 284 -5.31 -8.35 -1.34
N ALA A 285 -6.02 -7.22 -1.16
CA ALA A 285 -7.29 -7.19 -0.45
C ALA A 285 -8.29 -8.19 -1.08
N TYR A 286 -8.48 -8.13 -2.40
CA TYR A 286 -9.37 -9.08 -3.07
C TYR A 286 -8.87 -10.53 -2.95
N ALA A 287 -7.57 -10.77 -3.18
CA ALA A 287 -7.02 -12.13 -3.17
C ALA A 287 -7.14 -12.83 -1.82
N GLU A 288 -6.98 -12.09 -0.72
CA GLU A 288 -6.96 -12.64 0.63
C GLU A 288 -8.35 -12.75 1.24
N PHE A 289 -9.16 -11.69 1.12
CA PHE A 289 -10.47 -11.64 1.75
C PHE A 289 -11.52 -12.47 1.00
N LYS A 290 -11.36 -12.72 -0.31
CA LYS A 290 -12.27 -13.63 -1.05
C LYS A 290 -12.23 -15.08 -0.53
N LYS A 291 -11.18 -15.45 0.22
CA LYS A 291 -11.05 -16.77 0.84
C LYS A 291 -11.96 -16.91 2.07
N PHE A 292 -12.45 -15.79 2.60
CA PHE A 292 -13.24 -15.72 3.83
C PHE A 292 -14.67 -15.23 3.57
N PHE A 293 -14.85 -14.26 2.69
CA PHE A 293 -16.16 -13.71 2.35
C PHE A 293 -16.82 -14.47 1.22
N GLY A 294 -18.12 -14.74 1.38
CA GLY A 294 -18.91 -15.46 0.39
C GLY A 294 -19.29 -14.63 -0.83
N ASN A 295 -19.57 -13.32 -0.68
CA ASN A 295 -20.00 -12.47 -1.79
C ASN A 295 -18.81 -11.70 -2.38
N LYS A 296 -18.35 -12.11 -3.56
CA LYS A 296 -17.16 -11.51 -4.21
C LYS A 296 -17.41 -10.09 -4.69
N LYS A 297 -18.63 -9.78 -5.13
CA LYS A 297 -19.05 -8.45 -5.60
C LYS A 297 -19.06 -7.43 -4.46
N THR A 298 -19.67 -7.77 -3.33
CA THR A 298 -19.62 -6.95 -2.11
C THR A 298 -18.20 -6.73 -1.63
N LEU A 299 -17.33 -7.74 -1.74
CA LEU A 299 -15.91 -7.57 -1.44
C LEU A 299 -15.21 -6.61 -2.41
N LEU A 300 -15.51 -6.64 -3.70
CA LEU A 300 -14.94 -5.68 -4.66
C LEU A 300 -15.36 -4.24 -4.32
N VAL A 301 -16.63 -4.03 -3.91
CA VAL A 301 -17.09 -2.72 -3.40
C VAL A 301 -16.35 -2.34 -2.11
N ALA A 302 -16.22 -3.26 -1.16
CA ALA A 302 -15.48 -3.02 0.08
C ALA A 302 -14.00 -2.68 -0.21
N ALA A 303 -13.39 -3.33 -1.20
CA ALA A 303 -12.02 -3.03 -1.64
C ALA A 303 -11.90 -1.63 -2.25
N CYS A 304 -12.91 -1.13 -2.97
CA CYS A 304 -12.95 0.27 -3.41
C CYS A 304 -12.96 1.23 -2.22
N LEU A 305 -13.74 0.92 -1.17
CA LEU A 305 -13.86 1.77 0.02
C LEU A 305 -12.58 1.80 0.88
N ILE A 306 -11.57 0.96 0.60
CA ILE A 306 -10.25 1.09 1.22
C ILE A 306 -9.61 2.46 0.88
N LEU A 307 -9.99 3.08 -0.25
CA LEU A 307 -9.51 4.42 -0.62
C LEU A 307 -9.83 5.50 0.42
N LEU A 308 -10.85 5.29 1.27
CA LEU A 308 -11.16 6.17 2.39
C LEU A 308 -9.99 6.33 3.36
N PHE A 309 -9.17 5.29 3.50
CA PHE A 309 -8.02 5.24 4.40
C PHE A 309 -6.69 5.29 3.64
N ALA A 310 -6.65 4.74 2.42
CA ALA A 310 -5.44 4.61 1.63
C ALA A 310 -5.02 5.93 0.97
N THR A 311 -5.97 6.75 0.51
CA THR A 311 -5.64 7.94 -0.29
C THR A 311 -4.73 8.90 0.46
N PRO A 312 -5.00 9.31 1.71
CA PRO A 312 -4.12 10.24 2.45
C PRO A 312 -2.70 9.71 2.71
N LEU A 313 -2.50 8.40 2.66
CA LEU A 313 -1.22 7.76 3.02
C LEU A 313 -0.30 7.51 1.83
N PHE A 314 -0.87 7.32 0.63
CA PHE A 314 -0.16 6.72 -0.50
C PHE A 314 -0.25 7.51 -1.81
N PHE A 315 -0.65 8.79 -1.76
CA PHE A 315 -0.70 9.65 -2.95
C PHE A 315 0.65 10.33 -3.29
N TYR A 316 1.66 10.16 -2.45
CA TYR A 316 3.02 10.63 -2.67
C TYR A 316 4.04 9.63 -2.10
N THR A 317 5.30 9.75 -2.56
CA THR A 317 6.40 8.90 -2.10
C THR A 317 7.20 9.62 -1.03
N VAL A 318 7.23 9.01 0.16
CA VAL A 318 8.19 9.24 1.23
C VAL A 318 8.48 7.90 1.91
N PRO A 319 9.62 7.75 2.61
CA PRO A 319 9.99 6.49 3.26
C PRO A 319 8.86 5.92 4.13
N GLN A 320 8.19 6.78 4.90
CA GLN A 320 7.08 6.34 5.74
C GLN A 320 5.90 5.77 4.93
N SER A 321 5.52 6.38 3.81
CA SER A 321 4.42 5.89 2.97
C SER A 321 4.76 4.54 2.33
N LEU A 322 6.02 4.32 1.90
CA LEU A 322 6.45 3.01 1.41
C LEU A 322 6.43 1.95 2.52
N ALA A 323 6.95 2.28 3.71
CA ALA A 323 6.94 1.39 4.87
C ALA A 323 5.50 1.02 5.30
N ASN A 324 4.61 2.01 5.35
CA ASN A 324 3.19 1.84 5.65
C ASN A 324 2.48 0.98 4.60
N LEU A 325 2.82 1.14 3.31
CA LEU A 325 2.27 0.32 2.24
C LEU A 325 2.68 -1.15 2.42
N LEU A 326 3.97 -1.42 2.63
CA LEU A 326 4.46 -2.77 2.85
C LEU A 326 3.85 -3.40 4.12
N LEU A 327 3.67 -2.62 5.19
CA LEU A 327 2.99 -3.05 6.41
C LEU A 327 1.53 -3.43 6.13
N LEU A 328 0.80 -2.59 5.40
CA LEU A 328 -0.59 -2.86 5.03
C LEU A 328 -0.72 -4.16 4.22
N ILE A 329 0.14 -4.34 3.22
CA ILE A 329 0.15 -5.55 2.40
C ILE A 329 0.49 -6.79 3.25
N LEU A 330 1.46 -6.69 4.16
CA LEU A 330 1.82 -7.76 5.09
C LEU A 330 0.63 -8.19 5.97
N VAL A 331 -0.09 -7.20 6.53
CA VAL A 331 -1.26 -7.42 7.37
C VAL A 331 -2.40 -8.11 6.60
N PHE A 332 -2.68 -7.66 5.37
CA PHE A 332 -3.69 -8.28 4.51
C PHE A 332 -3.34 -9.72 4.12
N LEU A 333 -2.10 -9.99 3.74
CA LEU A 333 -1.62 -11.34 3.39
C LEU A 333 -1.79 -12.34 4.53
N ASN A 334 -1.66 -11.89 5.77
CA ASN A 334 -1.77 -12.74 6.93
C ASN A 334 -3.20 -12.98 7.39
N PHE A 335 -4.14 -12.10 7.05
CA PHE A 335 -5.50 -12.20 7.56
C PHE A 335 -6.15 -13.55 7.25
N SER A 336 -5.96 -14.08 6.03
CA SER A 336 -6.53 -15.39 5.67
C SER A 336 -5.88 -16.54 6.44
N CYS A 337 -4.57 -16.47 6.73
CA CYS A 337 -3.88 -17.45 7.57
C CYS A 337 -4.40 -17.40 9.01
N LEU A 338 -4.67 -16.21 9.55
CA LEU A 338 -5.19 -16.05 10.92
C LEU A 338 -6.56 -16.70 11.08
N ILE A 339 -7.47 -16.48 10.13
CA ILE A 339 -8.81 -17.08 10.14
C ILE A 339 -8.73 -18.60 9.99
N LYS A 340 -7.94 -19.08 9.03
CA LYS A 340 -7.78 -20.53 8.80
C LYS A 340 -6.90 -21.22 9.85
N LYS A 341 -6.35 -20.46 10.80
CA LYS A 341 -5.42 -20.94 11.83
C LYS A 341 -4.19 -21.64 11.22
N GLU A 342 -3.78 -21.19 10.04
CA GLU A 342 -2.60 -21.65 9.33
C GLU A 342 -1.35 -20.94 9.87
N LYS A 343 -0.18 -21.56 9.69
CA LYS A 343 1.09 -20.95 10.06
C LYS A 343 1.41 -19.78 9.12
N ILE A 344 1.81 -18.65 9.70
CA ILE A 344 2.31 -17.51 8.94
C ILE A 344 3.59 -17.93 8.18
N PRO A 345 3.67 -17.69 6.86
CA PRO A 345 4.84 -18.07 6.08
C PRO A 345 6.11 -17.32 6.51
N SER A 346 7.21 -18.05 6.70
CA SER A 346 8.48 -17.48 7.17
C SER A 346 9.13 -16.45 6.22
N TRP A 347 8.79 -16.45 4.92
CA TRP A 347 9.34 -15.46 3.98
C TRP A 347 8.93 -14.03 4.34
N GLN A 348 7.85 -13.84 5.09
CA GLN A 348 7.37 -12.53 5.50
C GLN A 348 8.29 -11.80 6.49
N TRP A 349 9.20 -12.53 7.16
CA TRP A 349 10.30 -11.91 7.90
C TRP A 349 11.16 -11.00 7.01
N LEU A 350 11.29 -11.33 5.71
CA LEU A 350 11.98 -10.47 4.75
C LEU A 350 11.22 -9.16 4.51
N THR A 351 9.89 -9.20 4.40
CA THR A 351 9.10 -7.97 4.25
C THR A 351 9.21 -7.09 5.50
N LEU A 352 9.21 -7.71 6.68
CA LEU A 352 9.39 -7.00 7.94
C LEU A 352 10.77 -6.35 8.07
N ALA A 353 11.83 -7.05 7.65
CA ALA A 353 13.17 -6.50 7.59
C ALA A 353 13.27 -5.35 6.57
N ALA A 354 12.61 -5.46 5.42
CA ALA A 354 12.55 -4.36 4.44
C ALA A 354 11.86 -3.11 5.03
N ILE A 355 10.74 -3.28 5.75
CA ILE A 355 10.06 -2.17 6.45
C ILE A 355 11.03 -1.51 7.45
N PHE A 356 11.82 -2.30 8.18
CA PHE A 356 12.82 -1.78 9.13
C PHE A 356 13.89 -0.90 8.46
N PHE A 357 14.44 -1.33 7.32
CA PHE A 357 15.40 -0.51 6.55
C PHE A 357 14.78 0.76 5.96
N ILE A 358 13.45 0.80 5.78
CA ILE A 358 12.76 1.99 5.29
C ILE A 358 12.41 2.92 6.45
N HIS A 359 11.62 2.47 7.43
CA HIS A 359 11.12 3.36 8.48
C HIS A 359 10.83 2.63 9.81
N PRO A 360 11.49 2.99 10.93
CA PRO A 360 11.33 2.28 12.20
C PRO A 360 9.93 2.45 12.81
N LEU A 361 9.29 3.61 12.63
CA LEU A 361 7.95 3.87 13.17
C LEU A 361 6.90 2.85 12.69
N SER A 362 6.99 2.39 11.44
CA SER A 362 6.11 1.33 10.91
C SER A 362 6.64 -0.07 11.27
N ALA A 363 7.97 -0.23 11.32
CA ALA A 363 8.61 -1.51 11.55
C ALA A 363 8.39 -2.04 12.98
N VAL A 364 8.47 -1.18 14.00
CA VAL A 364 8.34 -1.59 15.41
C VAL A 364 6.92 -2.11 15.70
N PRO A 365 5.82 -1.37 15.44
CA PRO A 365 4.46 -1.90 15.57
C PRO A 365 4.20 -3.10 14.66
N GLY A 366 4.75 -3.09 13.44
CA GLY A 366 4.68 -4.22 12.53
C GLY A 366 5.32 -5.49 13.08
N LEU A 367 6.48 -5.37 13.74
CA LEU A 367 7.18 -6.49 14.38
C LEU A 367 6.40 -7.05 15.56
N ILE A 368 5.87 -6.16 16.39
CA ILE A 368 5.02 -6.53 17.53
C ILE A 368 3.79 -7.29 17.04
N TRP A 369 3.10 -6.74 16.03
CA TRP A 369 1.95 -7.39 15.40
C TRP A 369 2.34 -8.76 14.84
N PHE A 370 3.46 -8.84 14.10
CA PHE A 370 3.92 -10.07 13.48
C PHE A 370 4.25 -11.16 14.51
N ILE A 371 5.06 -10.83 15.53
CA ILE A 371 5.44 -11.77 16.59
C ILE A 371 4.22 -12.20 17.40
N PHE A 372 3.29 -11.29 17.70
CA PHE A 372 2.06 -11.62 18.43
C PHE A 372 1.26 -12.73 17.72
N TRP A 373 1.11 -12.63 16.40
CA TRP A 373 0.39 -13.61 15.62
C TRP A 373 1.21 -14.86 15.30
N TYR A 374 2.50 -14.71 14.99
CA TYR A 374 3.42 -15.83 14.80
C TYR A 374 3.52 -16.69 16.06
N GLY A 375 3.47 -16.07 17.24
CA GLY A 375 3.43 -16.72 18.54
C GLY A 375 2.24 -17.67 18.74
N ASN A 376 1.21 -17.61 17.89
CA ASN A 376 0.13 -18.60 17.92
C ASN A 376 0.58 -20.02 17.52
N SER A 377 1.71 -20.17 16.82
CA SER A 377 2.28 -21.47 16.48
C SER A 377 3.16 -22.07 17.59
N LEU A 378 3.36 -21.36 18.71
CA LEU A 378 4.11 -21.86 19.86
C LEU A 378 3.28 -22.84 20.70
N SER A 379 3.97 -23.60 21.56
CA SER A 379 3.30 -24.51 22.51
C SER A 379 2.36 -23.74 23.46
N ALA A 380 1.31 -24.40 23.95
CA ALA A 380 0.30 -23.75 24.79
C ALA A 380 0.89 -23.09 26.05
N ARG A 381 1.91 -23.71 26.67
CA ARG A 381 2.62 -23.17 27.84
C ARG A 381 3.39 -21.89 27.50
N LEU A 382 4.17 -21.91 26.43
CA LEU A 382 4.93 -20.74 25.97
C LEU A 382 4.00 -19.60 25.56
N LYS A 383 2.90 -19.91 24.87
CA LYS A 383 1.90 -18.93 24.44
C LYS A 383 1.27 -18.16 25.61
N LYS A 384 0.99 -18.82 26.74
CA LYS A 384 0.43 -18.18 27.94
C LYS A 384 1.38 -17.15 28.57
N ILE A 385 2.68 -17.32 28.41
CA ILE A 385 3.71 -16.44 28.97
C ILE A 385 4.08 -15.35 27.97
N ILE A 386 4.38 -15.75 26.73
CA ILE A 386 4.92 -14.86 25.70
C ILE A 386 3.88 -13.84 25.23
N LYS A 387 2.60 -14.21 25.13
CA LYS A 387 1.57 -13.26 24.66
C LYS A 387 1.36 -12.07 25.58
N PRO A 388 1.16 -12.24 26.91
CA PRO A 388 1.11 -11.10 27.81
C PRO A 388 2.37 -10.25 27.77
N LEU A 389 3.56 -10.85 27.68
CA LEU A 389 4.81 -10.11 27.56
C LEU A 389 4.87 -9.27 26.27
N ILE A 390 4.43 -9.83 25.13
CA ILE A 390 4.34 -9.07 23.88
C ILE A 390 3.34 -7.94 24.00
N LEU A 391 2.17 -8.14 24.63
CA LEU A 391 1.17 -7.09 24.82
C LEU A 391 1.66 -5.99 25.77
N LEU A 392 2.37 -6.36 26.84
CA LEU A 392 3.01 -5.40 27.75
C LEU A 392 4.06 -4.58 27.01
N PHE A 393 4.94 -5.24 26.25
CA PHE A 393 5.92 -4.56 25.42
C PHE A 393 5.26 -3.68 24.35
N ALA A 394 4.18 -4.17 23.74
CA ALA A 394 3.40 -3.42 22.75
C ALA A 394 2.84 -2.11 23.29
N ALA A 395 2.53 -2.04 24.58
CA ALA A 395 2.01 -0.86 25.23
C ALA A 395 3.05 0.22 25.54
N VAL A 396 4.35 -0.08 25.38
CA VAL A 396 5.45 0.84 25.73
C VAL A 396 6.59 0.85 24.71
N ALA A 397 6.41 0.21 23.55
CA ALA A 397 7.50 -0.10 22.64
C ALA A 397 8.12 1.15 22.04
N LEU A 398 7.32 2.12 21.59
CA LEU A 398 7.83 3.34 20.98
C LEU A 398 8.51 4.30 21.98
N PRO A 399 7.96 4.57 23.18
CA PRO A 399 8.66 5.31 24.23
C PRO A 399 10.01 4.68 24.58
N ILE A 400 10.08 3.35 24.71
CA ILE A 400 11.36 2.65 24.94
C ILE A 400 12.30 2.88 23.75
N PHE A 401 11.82 2.69 22.52
CA PHE A 401 12.63 2.86 21.32
C PHE A 401 13.20 4.27 21.21
N PHE A 402 12.38 5.31 21.37
CA PHE A 402 12.83 6.69 21.34
C PHE A 402 13.79 7.00 22.49
N SER A 403 13.53 6.50 23.70
CA SER A 403 14.43 6.69 24.84
C SER A 403 15.80 6.06 24.63
N LEU A 404 15.87 4.92 23.94
CA LEU A 404 17.13 4.29 23.55
C LEU A 404 17.85 5.11 22.47
N LEU A 405 17.12 5.62 21.47
CA LEU A 405 17.70 6.48 20.43
C LEU A 405 18.27 7.78 21.01
N ALA A 406 17.59 8.39 21.98
CA ALA A 406 18.05 9.61 22.66
C ALA A 406 19.38 9.43 23.41
N LYS A 407 19.68 8.19 23.85
CA LYS A 407 20.97 7.88 24.47
C LYS A 407 22.09 7.68 23.46
N ILE A 408 21.77 7.31 22.23
CA ILE A 408 22.74 6.99 21.18
C ILE A 408 23.05 8.22 20.33
N SER A 409 22.05 9.06 20.06
CA SER A 409 22.18 10.25 19.22
C SER A 409 22.28 11.50 20.08
N ALA A 410 23.44 12.17 20.03
CA ALA A 410 23.71 13.38 20.80
C ALA A 410 22.73 14.53 20.51
N ASP A 411 22.21 14.59 19.28
CA ASP A 411 21.30 15.65 18.82
C ASP A 411 19.82 15.33 19.09
N PHE A 412 19.51 14.16 19.66
CA PHE A 412 18.13 13.73 19.90
C PHE A 412 17.79 13.78 21.39
N SER A 413 17.14 14.85 21.83
CA SER A 413 16.65 15.01 23.20
C SER A 413 15.16 14.75 23.31
N LEU A 414 14.74 14.17 24.43
CA LEU A 414 13.34 13.90 24.75
C LEU A 414 12.96 14.61 26.04
N SER A 415 11.76 15.16 26.08
CA SER A 415 11.12 15.61 27.30
C SER A 415 9.71 15.04 27.41
N PHE A 416 9.25 14.80 28.64
CA PHE A 416 7.89 14.31 28.88
C PHE A 416 7.01 15.47 29.31
N ASN A 417 5.91 15.67 28.59
CA ASN A 417 4.95 16.74 28.84
C ASN A 417 3.52 16.25 28.66
N VAL A 418 2.78 16.13 29.77
CA VAL A 418 1.37 15.71 29.77
C VAL A 418 0.47 16.69 29.01
N LYS A 419 0.83 17.98 28.91
CA LYS A 419 0.08 18.94 28.09
C LYS A 419 0.08 18.54 26.62
N ASN A 420 1.16 17.91 26.13
CA ASN A 420 1.21 17.42 24.75
C ASN A 420 0.15 16.34 24.50
N LEU A 421 -0.11 15.47 25.48
CA LEU A 421 -1.19 14.48 25.39
C LEU A 421 -2.57 15.15 25.38
N ILE A 422 -2.77 16.19 26.18
CA ILE A 422 -4.04 16.95 26.16
C ILE A 422 -4.24 17.59 24.79
N ASN A 423 -3.23 18.28 24.26
CA ASN A 423 -3.27 18.88 22.93
C ASN A 423 -3.52 17.83 21.84
N PHE A 424 -2.90 16.66 21.96
CA PHE A 424 -3.15 15.53 21.06
C PHE A 424 -4.61 15.09 21.12
N LEU A 425 -5.16 14.83 22.31
CA LEU A 425 -6.56 14.44 22.50
C LEU A 425 -7.53 15.52 22.03
N GLU A 426 -7.19 16.80 22.21
CA GLU A 426 -7.95 17.93 21.68
C GLU A 426 -7.93 17.97 20.15
N SER A 427 -6.79 17.68 19.53
CA SER A 427 -6.69 17.56 18.06
C SER A 427 -7.53 16.40 17.49
N LEU A 428 -7.80 15.36 18.28
CA LEU A 428 -8.73 14.28 17.90
C LEU A 428 -10.20 14.66 18.15
N LYS A 429 -10.46 15.65 19.00
CA LYS A 429 -11.80 16.04 19.42
C LYS A 429 -12.51 16.99 18.47
N GLU A 430 -11.82 17.59 17.48
CA GLU A 430 -12.33 18.65 16.60
C GLU A 430 -13.82 18.47 16.27
N ASN A 431 -14.64 19.10 17.12
CA ASN A 431 -16.09 19.23 17.12
C ASN A 431 -16.93 18.14 16.43
N ILE A 432 -16.76 16.87 16.83
CA ILE A 432 -17.61 15.71 16.43
C ILE A 432 -19.12 16.04 16.50
N LEU A 433 -19.54 16.82 17.50
CA LEU A 433 -20.94 17.21 17.74
C LEU A 433 -21.21 18.72 17.57
N ASN A 434 -20.16 19.55 17.53
CA ASN A 434 -20.26 21.01 17.56
C ASN A 434 -19.95 21.67 16.22
N TYR A 435 -19.60 20.91 15.18
CA TYR A 435 -19.50 21.43 13.80
C TYR A 435 -20.92 21.60 13.26
N LEU A 436 -21.60 22.63 13.77
CA LEU A 436 -22.96 23.02 13.42
C LEU A 436 -23.00 24.41 12.75
N PRO A 437 -22.26 24.66 11.65
CA PRO A 437 -22.72 25.56 10.63
C PRO A 437 -23.32 24.72 9.49
N PHE A 438 -24.45 24.02 9.72
CA PHE A 438 -25.22 23.44 8.60
C PHE A 438 -25.90 24.57 7.79
N TYR A 439 -25.14 25.54 7.30
CA TYR A 439 -25.65 26.61 6.43
C TYR A 439 -25.81 26.14 4.97
N SER A 440 -25.27 24.98 4.61
CA SER A 440 -25.28 24.48 3.23
C SER A 440 -24.96 22.98 3.10
N PRO A 441 -25.52 22.26 2.09
CA PRO A 441 -25.10 20.90 1.71
C PRO A 441 -23.59 20.72 1.48
N TYR A 442 -22.84 21.78 1.17
CA TYR A 442 -21.39 21.71 1.02
C TYR A 442 -20.68 21.30 2.34
N HIS A 443 -21.29 21.54 3.49
CA HIS A 443 -20.73 21.16 4.79
C HIS A 443 -20.77 19.65 5.07
N LEU A 444 -21.50 18.86 4.28
CA LEU A 444 -21.54 17.40 4.42
C LEU A 444 -20.16 16.76 4.20
N VAL A 445 -19.33 17.37 3.35
CA VAL A 445 -17.95 16.90 3.11
C VAL A 445 -17.13 17.02 4.40
N TYR A 446 -17.22 18.17 5.09
CA TYR A 446 -16.50 18.39 6.34
C TYR A 446 -17.06 17.55 7.48
N LEU A 447 -18.36 17.25 7.49
CA LEU A 447 -18.92 16.30 8.45
C LEU A 447 -18.20 14.94 8.34
N PHE A 448 -17.97 14.45 7.13
CA PHE A 448 -17.20 13.22 6.92
C PHE A 448 -15.75 13.37 7.40
N HIS A 449 -15.09 14.49 7.13
CA HIS A 449 -13.70 14.74 7.57
C HIS A 449 -13.53 14.66 9.09
N HIS A 450 -14.34 15.44 9.82
CA HIS A 450 -14.26 15.53 11.29
C HIS A 450 -14.72 14.23 11.98
N ASN A 451 -15.50 13.39 11.30
CA ASN A 451 -15.99 12.12 11.84
C ASN A 451 -15.26 10.89 11.27
N SER A 452 -14.16 11.06 10.54
CA SER A 452 -13.41 9.95 9.93
C SER A 452 -12.93 8.93 10.97
N LEU A 453 -12.36 9.38 12.09
CA LEU A 453 -11.94 8.52 13.19
C LEU A 453 -13.11 7.77 13.84
N LEU A 454 -14.27 8.43 14.01
CA LEU A 454 -15.47 7.78 14.54
C LEU A 454 -15.96 6.70 13.58
N LEU A 455 -15.96 6.97 12.27
CA LEU A 455 -16.29 5.97 11.25
C LEU A 455 -15.34 4.77 11.28
N GLU A 456 -14.04 4.99 11.48
CA GLU A 456 -13.05 3.91 11.67
C GLU A 456 -13.39 3.05 12.88
N ILE A 457 -13.69 3.67 14.02
CA ILE A 457 -14.08 2.96 15.26
C ILE A 457 -15.37 2.17 15.05
N LEU A 458 -16.38 2.75 14.38
CA LEU A 458 -17.65 2.08 14.10
C LEU A 458 -17.45 0.87 13.17
N PHE A 459 -16.67 1.02 12.10
CA PHE A 459 -16.37 -0.11 11.22
C PHE A 459 -15.49 -1.16 11.90
N PHE A 460 -14.56 -0.77 12.76
CA PHE A 460 -13.78 -1.70 13.58
C PHE A 460 -14.70 -2.51 14.50
N GLY A 461 -15.61 -1.85 15.23
CA GLY A 461 -16.61 -2.51 16.08
C GLY A 461 -17.54 -3.44 15.31
N ALA A 462 -18.05 -2.99 14.16
CA ALA A 462 -18.86 -3.83 13.27
C ALA A 462 -18.08 -5.05 12.74
N GLY A 463 -16.78 -4.90 12.49
CA GLY A 463 -15.88 -5.96 12.08
C GLY A 463 -15.65 -7.00 13.18
N LEU A 464 -15.40 -6.55 14.42
CA LEU A 464 -15.31 -7.44 15.58
C LEU A 464 -16.62 -8.22 15.78
N PHE A 465 -17.76 -7.53 15.75
CA PHE A 465 -19.07 -8.15 15.85
C PHE A 465 -19.30 -9.19 14.73
N TYR A 466 -18.91 -8.88 13.50
CA TYR A 466 -19.01 -9.81 12.39
C TYR A 466 -18.17 -11.09 12.61
N LEU A 467 -16.95 -10.95 13.11
CA LEU A 467 -16.08 -12.10 13.42
C LEU A 467 -16.66 -12.95 14.55
N ILE A 468 -17.17 -12.33 15.62
CA ILE A 468 -17.85 -13.03 16.71
C ILE A 468 -19.03 -13.83 16.17
N LYS A 469 -19.88 -13.23 15.34
CA LYS A 469 -21.02 -13.92 14.70
C LYS A 469 -20.60 -15.07 13.78
N LYS A 470 -19.36 -15.05 13.28
CA LYS A 470 -18.76 -16.13 12.47
C LYS A 470 -18.05 -17.20 13.29
N GLY A 471 -18.10 -17.14 14.62
CA GLY A 471 -17.44 -18.09 15.52
C GLY A 471 -15.94 -17.82 15.71
N GLU A 472 -15.44 -16.66 15.27
CA GLU A 472 -14.03 -16.26 15.37
C GLU A 472 -13.78 -15.34 16.58
N GLU A 473 -14.45 -15.60 17.70
CA GLU A 473 -14.40 -14.80 18.93
C GLU A 473 -12.96 -14.61 19.45
N LYS A 474 -12.16 -15.68 19.41
CA LYS A 474 -10.76 -15.63 19.83
C LYS A 474 -9.91 -14.72 18.94
N LEU A 475 -10.19 -14.69 17.63
CA LEU A 475 -9.49 -13.79 16.71
C LEU A 475 -9.87 -12.34 17.02
N ALA A 476 -11.17 -12.07 17.16
CA ALA A 476 -11.69 -10.74 17.51
C ALA A 476 -11.10 -10.22 18.85
N GLY A 477 -11.12 -11.04 19.90
CA GLY A 477 -10.55 -10.67 21.20
C GLY A 477 -9.05 -10.43 21.16
N ASN A 478 -8.29 -11.23 20.40
CA ASN A 478 -6.85 -11.00 20.22
C ASN A 478 -6.56 -9.68 19.47
N TYR A 479 -7.36 -9.35 18.45
CA TYR A 479 -7.24 -8.06 17.76
C TYR A 479 -7.54 -6.89 18.69
N LEU A 480 -8.65 -6.97 19.45
CA LEU A 480 -9.01 -5.94 20.42
C LEU A 480 -7.88 -5.71 21.43
N LEU A 481 -7.34 -6.78 22.04
CA LEU A 481 -6.23 -6.68 22.99
C LEU A 481 -4.98 -6.03 22.39
N LEU A 482 -4.60 -6.42 21.17
CA LEU A 482 -3.42 -5.87 20.51
C LEU A 482 -3.60 -4.39 20.16
N ILE A 483 -4.76 -4.02 19.60
CA ILE A 483 -5.06 -2.62 19.26
C ILE A 483 -5.13 -1.78 20.54
N THR A 484 -5.75 -2.27 21.62
CA THR A 484 -5.75 -1.57 22.92
C THR A 484 -4.34 -1.35 23.45
N ALA A 485 -3.46 -2.34 23.37
CA ALA A 485 -2.06 -2.18 23.78
C ALA A 485 -1.36 -1.08 22.97
N LEU A 486 -1.52 -1.06 21.63
CA LEU A 486 -0.94 -0.02 20.79
C LEU A 486 -1.56 1.36 21.03
N VAL A 487 -2.85 1.44 21.38
CA VAL A 487 -3.49 2.71 21.78
C VAL A 487 -2.90 3.22 23.10
N ILE A 488 -2.59 2.34 24.06
CA ILE A 488 -1.85 2.75 25.27
C ILE A 488 -0.48 3.31 24.89
N ASP A 489 0.25 2.64 24.00
CA ASP A 489 1.54 3.13 23.48
C ASP A 489 1.39 4.50 22.82
N LEU A 490 0.32 4.71 22.03
CA LEU A 490 0.02 5.99 21.40
C LEU A 490 -0.18 7.11 22.42
N LEU A 491 -0.93 6.84 23.50
CA LEU A 491 -1.13 7.82 24.56
C LEU A 491 0.18 8.17 25.26
N LEU A 492 1.08 7.19 25.44
CA LEU A 492 2.41 7.45 26.00
C LEU A 492 3.31 8.24 25.05
N VAL A 493 3.27 7.94 23.75
CA VAL A 493 3.97 8.72 22.72
C VAL A 493 3.43 10.15 22.67
N GLY A 494 2.12 10.34 22.86
CA GLY A 494 1.50 11.66 22.97
C GLY A 494 2.02 12.50 24.14
N CYS A 495 2.68 11.89 25.13
CA CYS A 495 3.35 12.61 26.23
C CYS A 495 4.80 13.00 25.90
N ILE A 496 5.36 12.58 24.76
CA ILE A 496 6.77 12.82 24.42
C ILE A 496 6.88 14.08 23.55
N ASN A 497 7.84 14.94 23.89
CA ASN A 497 8.29 16.07 23.10
C ASN A 497 9.72 15.81 22.60
N PHE A 498 9.94 16.01 21.30
CA PHE A 498 11.23 15.85 20.65
C PHE A 498 11.93 17.20 20.55
N GLY A 499 13.08 17.38 21.21
CA GLY A 499 13.75 18.68 21.27
C GLY A 499 14.26 19.21 19.93
N ALA A 500 14.45 18.34 18.93
CA ALA A 500 14.86 18.71 17.58
C ALA A 500 13.69 19.07 16.65
N VAL A 501 12.44 18.96 17.12
CA VAL A 501 11.22 19.18 16.34
C VAL A 501 10.58 20.48 16.78
N ILE A 502 10.06 21.26 15.82
CA ILE A 502 9.42 22.54 16.11
C ILE A 502 8.07 22.29 16.79
N ASP A 503 7.64 23.19 17.69
CA ASP A 503 6.47 22.99 18.56
C ASP A 503 5.18 22.60 17.82
N TYR A 504 4.92 23.17 16.65
CA TYR A 504 3.71 22.86 15.88
C TYR A 504 3.74 21.49 15.18
N GLU A 505 4.90 20.83 15.10
CA GLU A 505 5.06 19.49 14.49
C GLU A 505 5.14 18.36 15.53
N GLN A 506 5.17 18.67 16.83
CA GLN A 506 5.30 17.68 17.90
C GLN A 506 4.23 16.58 17.84
N LEU A 507 3.00 16.97 17.48
CA LEU A 507 1.86 16.05 17.39
C LEU A 507 1.87 15.16 16.14
N GLU A 508 2.68 15.48 15.14
CA GLU A 508 2.70 14.73 13.88
C GLU A 508 3.19 13.29 14.06
N PHE A 509 4.08 13.04 15.02
CA PHE A 509 4.52 11.68 15.35
C PHE A 509 3.39 10.82 15.91
N ALA A 510 2.58 11.36 16.83
CA ALA A 510 1.44 10.66 17.40
C ALA A 510 0.35 10.41 16.33
N LYS A 511 0.05 11.40 15.47
CA LYS A 511 -0.89 11.22 14.34
C LYS A 511 -0.41 10.15 13.36
N ARG A 512 0.88 10.17 13.00
CA ARG A 512 1.53 9.16 12.16
C ARG A 512 1.46 7.76 12.79
N PHE A 513 1.58 7.65 14.11
CA PHE A 513 1.42 6.38 14.81
C PHE A 513 -0.05 5.91 14.85
N LEU A 514 -1.00 6.82 15.07
CA LEU A 514 -2.43 6.51 14.95
C LEU A 514 -2.77 5.93 13.57
N GLN A 515 -2.22 6.49 12.48
CA GLN A 515 -2.37 5.94 11.13
C GLN A 515 -1.85 4.49 11.02
N ILE A 516 -0.71 4.18 11.67
CA ILE A 516 -0.16 2.82 11.70
C ILE A 516 -1.08 1.87 12.47
N ILE A 517 -1.66 2.31 13.59
CA ILE A 517 -2.67 1.54 14.33
C ILE A 517 -3.88 1.26 13.43
N THR A 518 -4.37 2.26 12.69
CA THR A 518 -5.45 2.07 11.71
C THR A 518 -5.06 1.07 10.61
N ILE A 519 -3.84 1.11 10.09
CA ILE A 519 -3.33 0.11 9.12
C ILE A 519 -3.40 -1.31 9.71
N LEU A 520 -2.94 -1.50 10.95
CA LEU A 520 -2.96 -2.80 11.63
C LEU A 520 -4.39 -3.28 11.94
N ALA A 521 -5.32 -2.34 12.15
CA ALA A 521 -6.75 -2.60 12.36
C ALA A 521 -7.54 -2.81 11.06
N LEU A 522 -6.97 -2.45 9.90
CA LEU A 522 -7.69 -2.38 8.63
C LEU A 522 -8.35 -3.69 8.18
N PRO A 523 -7.83 -4.90 8.46
CA PRO A 523 -8.55 -6.14 8.17
C PRO A 523 -9.90 -6.26 8.87
N ILE A 524 -9.97 -5.77 10.11
CA ILE A 524 -11.18 -5.77 10.91
C ILE A 524 -12.14 -4.69 10.42
N ILE A 525 -11.62 -3.48 10.15
CA ILE A 525 -12.39 -2.39 9.52
C ILE A 525 -13.02 -2.85 8.20
N LEU A 526 -12.24 -3.50 7.32
CA LEU A 526 -12.74 -4.03 6.04
C LEU A 526 -13.81 -5.12 6.24
N SER A 527 -13.66 -5.96 7.27
CA SER A 527 -14.69 -6.93 7.66
C SER A 527 -15.98 -6.24 8.12
N GLY A 528 -15.87 -5.11 8.83
CA GLY A 528 -17.00 -4.28 9.22
C GLY A 528 -17.68 -3.61 8.03
N ILE A 529 -16.91 -3.01 7.12
CA ILE A 529 -17.41 -2.45 5.86
C ILE A 529 -18.17 -3.52 5.07
N TYR A 530 -17.57 -4.70 4.87
CA TYR A 530 -18.21 -5.81 4.18
C TYR A 530 -19.53 -6.22 4.86
N PHE A 531 -19.54 -6.31 6.20
CA PHE A 531 -20.74 -6.67 6.96
C PHE A 531 -21.85 -5.64 6.79
N VAL A 532 -21.53 -4.34 6.90
CA VAL A 532 -22.49 -3.24 6.72
C VAL A 532 -23.04 -3.22 5.29
N LEU A 533 -22.18 -3.33 4.28
CA LEU A 533 -22.61 -3.39 2.88
C LEU A 533 -23.55 -4.58 2.64
N LYS A 534 -23.24 -5.76 3.19
CA LYS A 534 -24.11 -6.93 3.08
C LYS A 534 -25.49 -6.67 3.70
N LYS A 535 -25.56 -5.96 4.82
CA LYS A 535 -26.83 -5.59 5.46
C LYS A 535 -27.62 -4.59 4.63
N ILE A 536 -26.95 -3.59 4.05
CA ILE A 536 -27.59 -2.61 3.18
C ILE A 536 -28.15 -3.31 1.93
N LEU A 537 -27.41 -4.25 1.32
CA LEU A 537 -27.89 -5.01 0.16
C LEU A 537 -29.17 -5.81 0.39
N CYS A 538 -29.50 -6.15 1.65
CA CYS A 538 -30.76 -6.81 1.98
C CYS A 538 -31.98 -5.85 1.98
N LEU A 539 -31.77 -4.54 1.88
CA LEU A 539 -32.85 -3.55 1.78
C LEU A 539 -33.39 -3.48 0.35
N ARG A 540 -34.68 -3.14 0.19
CA ARG A 540 -35.35 -3.00 -1.12
C ARG A 540 -34.58 -2.12 -2.11
N TYR A 541 -33.95 -1.05 -1.64
CA TYR A 541 -33.14 -0.13 -2.44
C TYR A 541 -31.63 -0.20 -2.12
N GLY A 542 -31.19 -1.29 -1.50
CA GLY A 542 -29.83 -1.45 -0.97
C GLY A 542 -28.72 -1.22 -1.99
N GLN A 543 -28.87 -1.79 -3.19
CA GLN A 543 -27.90 -1.61 -4.27
C GLN A 543 -27.79 -0.14 -4.70
N ALA A 544 -28.93 0.55 -4.87
CA ALA A 544 -28.96 1.97 -5.24
C ALA A 544 -28.33 2.85 -4.14
N ILE A 545 -28.60 2.55 -2.86
CA ILE A 545 -27.97 3.22 -1.72
C ILE A 545 -26.45 3.09 -1.79
N ILE A 546 -25.92 1.87 -1.97
CA ILE A 546 -24.47 1.64 -2.06
C ILE A 546 -23.85 2.38 -3.24
N ILE A 547 -24.49 2.35 -4.41
CA ILE A 547 -23.98 3.02 -5.61
C ILE A 547 -23.95 4.53 -5.42
N LEU A 548 -25.07 5.14 -5.02
CA LEU A 548 -25.16 6.60 -4.89
C LEU A 548 -24.33 7.12 -3.72
N PHE A 549 -24.55 6.56 -2.52
CA PHE A 549 -23.85 7.01 -1.31
C PHE A 549 -22.36 6.66 -1.36
N GLY A 550 -22.00 5.48 -1.86
CA GLY A 550 -20.59 5.10 -2.04
C GLY A 550 -19.86 6.00 -3.03
N SER A 551 -20.52 6.44 -4.10
CA SER A 551 -19.94 7.39 -5.05
C SER A 551 -19.73 8.77 -4.44
N LEU A 552 -20.70 9.26 -3.65
CA LEU A 552 -20.57 10.51 -2.91
C LEU A 552 -19.42 10.46 -1.91
N VAL A 553 -19.38 9.42 -1.07
CA VAL A 553 -18.37 9.25 -0.02
C VAL A 553 -16.96 9.14 -0.61
N LEU A 554 -16.78 8.40 -1.70
CA LEU A 554 -15.47 8.32 -2.37
C LEU A 554 -15.06 9.64 -3.04
N THR A 555 -16.02 10.42 -3.56
CA THR A 555 -15.73 11.75 -4.10
C THR A 555 -15.35 12.74 -3.00
N PHE A 556 -16.04 12.69 -1.85
CA PHE A 556 -15.71 13.50 -0.67
C PHE A 556 -14.33 13.13 -0.12
N SER A 557 -14.06 11.84 0.00
CA SER A 557 -12.76 11.34 0.41
C SER A 557 -11.64 11.80 -0.53
N LEU A 558 -11.86 11.77 -1.84
CA LEU A 558 -10.89 12.30 -2.79
C LEU A 558 -10.57 13.77 -2.51
N TYR A 559 -11.59 14.62 -2.40
CA TYR A 559 -11.42 16.05 -2.11
C TYR A 559 -10.61 16.29 -0.84
N LEU A 560 -10.96 15.56 0.22
CA LEU A 560 -10.37 15.72 1.56
C LEU A 560 -8.96 15.14 1.70
N SER A 561 -8.56 14.20 0.82
CA SER A 561 -7.27 13.50 0.94
C SER A 561 -6.08 14.30 0.43
N TYR A 562 -6.32 15.35 -0.37
CA TYR A 562 -5.29 16.28 -0.82
C TYR A 562 -5.39 17.60 -0.05
N PRO A 563 -4.35 18.45 -0.06
CA PRO A 563 -4.42 19.78 0.53
C PRO A 563 -5.53 20.60 -0.09
N ARG A 564 -6.08 21.49 0.72
CA ARG A 564 -7.22 22.34 0.38
C ARG A 564 -6.94 23.75 0.89
N ASP A 565 -7.50 24.74 0.20
CA ASP A 565 -7.52 26.13 0.62
C ASP A 565 -8.99 26.51 0.83
N ASP A 566 -9.55 26.01 1.93
CA ASP A 566 -10.97 26.13 2.28
C ASP A 566 -11.25 27.34 3.21
N ALA A 567 -10.31 28.31 3.24
CA ALA A 567 -10.29 29.44 4.18
C ALA A 567 -11.46 30.43 4.00
#